data_AF-A0A940KNL2-F1
#
_entry.id   AF-A0A940KNL2-F1
#
_cell.length_a   1.000
_cell.length_b   1.000
_cell.length_c   1.000
_cell.angle_alpha   90.00
_cell.angle_beta   90.00
_cell.angle_gamma   90.00
#
_symmetry.space_group_name_H-M   'P 1'
#
loop_
_entity.id
_entity.type
_entity.pdbx_description
1 polymer ?
#
loop_
_entity_poly.entity_id
_entity_poly.type
_entity_poly.pdbx_seq_one_letter_code
_entity_poly.pdbx_strand_id
1 'polypeptide(L)'
;MIQAYNFLASWQLFPEKCQYESGDRPKSGIYKVEAIEGSRSLMVSHNWVTLENQAFTSGYTIVADGDINDFSQHDLADKAQVIFTDSIQFEIHFYKKGEVSLHIVHEILPNGYLKITQQGFKEDGTSYTNTEIYHKQLSVLPYAASVAGAVIKANEEGIIKHKALTAMEEQTNMQLQQIRQQIELLALQAQEIQKRKELSMMIYEAKLSFKPNIGQTYYLYERKDGSHLLSLVSPKEWGASGPFQRFIAGVKLLADHTWMEL
;
A
#
# COMPACT_ATOMS: atom_id res chain seq x y z
N MET A 1 23.48 2.53 2.43
CA MET A 1 23.10 3.42 1.31
C MET A 1 22.11 2.75 0.34
N ILE A 2 22.29 1.48 -0.05
CA ILE A 2 21.32 0.76 -0.91
C ILE A 2 19.91 0.67 -0.27
N GLN A 3 19.83 0.53 1.06
CA GLN A 3 18.57 0.39 1.80
C GLN A 3 17.68 1.65 1.82
N ALA A 4 18.27 2.85 1.66
CA ALA A 4 17.50 4.10 1.66
C ALA A 4 16.94 4.48 0.28
N TYR A 5 17.34 3.77 -0.79
CA TYR A 5 17.10 4.16 -2.17
C TYR A 5 15.62 4.41 -2.49
N ASN A 6 14.71 3.59 -1.95
CA ASN A 6 13.28 3.72 -2.20
C ASN A 6 12.67 4.99 -1.61
N PHE A 7 13.32 5.57 -0.60
CA PHE A 7 12.89 6.77 0.11
C PHE A 7 13.45 8.06 -0.47
N LEU A 8 14.52 7.98 -1.28
CA LEU A 8 15.18 9.14 -1.88
C LEU A 8 14.30 9.80 -2.95
N ALA A 9 13.48 10.76 -2.53
CA ALA A 9 12.61 11.54 -3.40
C ALA A 9 12.03 12.75 -2.64
N SER A 10 11.33 13.60 -3.39
CA SER A 10 10.35 14.51 -2.82
C SER A 10 9.01 13.78 -2.70
N TRP A 11 8.31 13.99 -1.60
CA TRP A 11 7.06 13.34 -1.24
C TRP A 11 6.06 14.43 -0.89
N GLN A 12 4.95 14.50 -1.62
CA GLN A 12 3.91 15.50 -1.39
C GLN A 12 2.84 14.93 -0.47
N LEU A 13 2.50 15.70 0.56
CA LEU A 13 1.55 15.31 1.59
C LEU A 13 0.14 15.16 1.01
N PHE A 14 -0.62 14.20 1.55
CA PHE A 14 -2.03 13.99 1.29
C PHE A 14 -2.86 14.31 2.56
N PRO A 15 -3.19 15.60 2.82
CA PRO A 15 -3.75 16.05 4.10
C PRO A 15 -5.02 15.34 4.54
N GLU A 16 -5.85 14.90 3.60
CA GLU A 16 -7.12 14.22 3.86
C GLU A 16 -6.96 12.81 4.44
N LYS A 17 -5.78 12.20 4.28
CA LYS A 17 -5.46 10.85 4.78
C LYS A 17 -4.63 10.86 6.06
N CYS A 18 -4.30 12.05 6.58
CA CYS A 18 -3.45 12.20 7.75
C CYS A 18 -4.28 12.24 9.04
N GLN A 19 -3.72 11.73 10.14
CA GLN A 19 -4.32 11.73 11.46
C GLN A 19 -3.32 12.37 12.44
N TYR A 20 -3.77 13.37 13.19
CA TYR A 20 -2.95 14.07 14.17
C TYR A 20 -3.62 14.00 15.54
N GLU A 21 -2.90 13.48 16.54
CA GLU A 21 -3.29 13.53 17.95
C GLU A 21 -2.67 14.74 18.68
N SER A 22 -1.63 15.33 18.08
CA SER A 22 -0.95 16.53 18.56
C SER A 22 -0.65 17.49 17.39
N GLY A 23 -1.08 18.74 17.54
CA GLY A 23 -0.98 19.76 16.50
C GLY A 23 -2.11 19.72 15.48
N ASP A 24 -2.12 20.71 14.59
CA ASP A 24 -3.10 20.80 13.51
C ASP A 24 -2.58 20.15 12.23
N ARG A 25 -3.50 19.54 11.48
CA ARG A 25 -3.18 19.03 10.15
C ARG A 25 -2.74 20.20 9.25
N PRO A 26 -1.60 20.08 8.55
CA PRO A 26 -1.20 21.08 7.57
C PRO A 26 -2.12 21.00 6.34
N LYS A 27 -2.23 22.13 5.64
CA LYS A 27 -2.98 22.26 4.39
C LYS A 27 -2.25 21.60 3.22
N SER A 28 -0.93 21.64 3.22
CA SER A 28 -0.06 20.98 2.24
C SER A 28 1.34 20.83 2.81
N GLY A 29 2.13 19.92 2.25
CA GLY A 29 3.53 19.78 2.62
C GLY A 29 4.33 18.98 1.60
N ILE A 30 5.65 19.18 1.62
CA ILE A 30 6.63 18.44 0.86
C ILE A 30 7.65 17.92 1.84
N TYR A 31 7.78 16.60 1.90
CA TYR A 31 8.80 15.89 2.66
C TYR A 31 9.83 15.33 1.69
N LYS A 32 11.10 15.64 1.88
CA LYS A 32 12.15 15.26 0.93
C LYS A 32 13.28 14.58 1.67
N VAL A 33 13.69 13.42 1.15
CA VAL A 33 14.81 12.64 1.66
C VAL A 33 15.89 12.56 0.60
N GLU A 34 17.10 12.95 0.95
CA GLU A 34 18.26 12.98 0.06
C GLU A 34 19.44 12.25 0.71
N ALA A 35 20.23 11.55 -0.09
CA ALA A 35 21.50 11.02 0.35
C ALA A 35 22.60 12.06 0.12
N ILE A 36 23.50 12.22 1.08
CA ILE A 36 24.67 13.08 0.91
C ILE A 36 25.78 12.27 0.25
N GLU A 37 26.22 12.69 -0.94
CA GLU A 37 27.28 11.98 -1.68
C GLU A 37 28.59 11.92 -0.86
N GLY A 38 29.16 10.72 -0.76
CA GLY A 38 30.42 10.50 -0.03
C GLY A 38 30.27 10.30 1.48
N SER A 39 29.08 10.43 2.07
CA SER A 39 28.83 10.11 3.48
C SER A 39 27.67 9.12 3.62
N ARG A 40 27.60 8.40 4.75
CA ARG A 40 26.45 7.55 5.09
C ARG A 40 25.30 8.35 5.71
N SER A 41 25.13 9.60 5.30
CA SER A 41 24.16 10.51 5.90
C SER A 41 22.97 10.76 4.98
N LEU A 42 21.80 10.92 5.59
CA LEU A 42 20.57 11.35 4.95
C LEU A 42 20.28 12.79 5.35
N MET A 43 19.90 13.61 4.37
CA MET A 43 19.31 14.92 4.60
C MET A 43 17.79 14.79 4.45
N VAL A 44 17.08 15.12 5.52
CA VAL A 44 15.63 15.20 5.54
C VAL A 44 15.23 16.66 5.54
N SER A 45 14.33 17.06 4.66
CA SER A 45 13.72 18.39 4.67
C SER A 45 12.20 18.29 4.58
N HIS A 46 11.50 19.14 5.33
CA HIS A 46 10.05 19.20 5.37
C HIS A 46 9.62 20.65 5.23
N ASN A 47 8.76 20.92 4.24
CA ASN A 47 8.14 22.22 4.04
C ASN A 47 6.64 22.03 4.14
N TRP A 48 5.93 22.83 4.94
CA TRP A 48 4.48 22.71 5.05
C TRP A 48 3.79 24.06 5.18
N VAL A 49 2.53 24.10 4.78
CA VAL A 49 1.66 25.27 4.91
C VAL A 49 0.53 24.94 5.86
N THR A 50 0.31 25.77 6.87
CA THR A 50 -0.79 25.59 7.84
C THR A 50 -2.14 25.99 7.23
N LEU A 51 -3.23 25.69 7.94
CA LEU A 51 -4.58 26.12 7.55
C LEU A 51 -4.71 27.64 7.50
N GLU A 52 -3.90 28.36 8.27
CA GLU A 52 -3.81 29.83 8.28
C GLU A 52 -2.93 30.40 7.15
N ASN A 53 -2.53 29.57 6.19
CA ASN A 53 -1.63 29.91 5.08
C ASN A 53 -0.22 30.40 5.52
N GLN A 54 0.26 29.96 6.69
CA GLN A 54 1.65 30.21 7.09
C GLN A 54 2.54 29.08 6.60
N ALA A 55 3.67 29.42 5.98
CA ALA A 55 4.63 28.45 5.47
C ALA A 55 5.79 28.25 6.44
N PHE A 56 6.12 26.99 6.72
CA PHE A 56 7.21 26.58 7.59
C PHE A 56 8.15 25.64 6.84
N THR A 57 9.40 25.62 7.28
CA THR A 57 10.43 24.72 6.78
C THR A 57 11.23 24.16 7.95
N SER A 58 11.57 22.88 7.88
CA SER A 58 12.51 22.24 8.77
C SER A 58 13.42 21.32 7.96
N GLY A 59 14.65 21.13 8.44
CA GLY A 59 15.57 20.21 7.81
C GLY A 59 16.66 19.80 8.78
N TYR A 60 17.09 18.54 8.67
CA TYR A 60 18.15 17.99 9.48
C TYR A 60 18.94 16.95 8.70
N THR A 61 20.19 16.76 9.11
CA THR A 61 21.05 15.72 8.58
C THR A 61 21.24 14.66 9.65
N ILE A 62 21.15 13.39 9.27
CA ILE A 62 21.30 12.26 10.17
C ILE A 62 22.23 11.21 9.57
N VAL A 63 23.08 10.62 10.39
CA VAL A 63 23.94 9.50 9.98
C VAL A 63 23.11 8.21 10.01
N ALA A 64 23.17 7.47 8.91
CA ALA A 64 22.37 6.28 8.65
C ALA A 64 23.26 5.03 8.57
N ASP A 65 24.02 4.78 9.64
CA ASP A 65 24.95 3.66 9.82
C ASP A 65 24.43 2.57 10.76
N GLY A 66 23.31 2.81 11.46
CA GLY A 66 22.74 1.90 12.45
C GLY A 66 23.13 2.24 13.89
N ASP A 67 24.11 3.12 14.10
CA ASP A 67 24.62 3.48 15.41
C ASP A 67 23.98 4.78 15.94
N ILE A 68 24.08 4.97 17.25
CA ILE A 68 23.62 6.19 17.91
C ILE A 68 24.68 7.28 17.70
N ASN A 69 24.33 8.31 16.94
CA ASN A 69 25.22 9.40 16.58
C ASN A 69 24.82 10.70 17.28
N ASP A 70 25.77 11.60 17.54
CA ASP A 70 25.47 12.93 18.05
C ASP A 70 24.67 13.72 17.01
N PHE A 71 23.61 14.40 17.46
CA PHE A 71 22.71 15.12 16.58
C PHE A 71 22.98 16.61 16.64
N SER A 72 23.21 17.25 15.50
CA SER A 72 23.64 18.66 15.44
C SER A 72 22.59 19.65 15.94
N GLN A 73 21.31 19.27 15.98
CA GLN A 73 20.20 20.13 16.40
C GLN A 73 19.77 19.81 17.84
N HIS A 74 20.53 20.31 18.81
CA HIS A 74 20.32 20.03 20.24
C HIS A 74 18.97 20.50 20.80
N ASP A 75 18.28 21.43 20.12
CA ASP A 75 16.91 21.82 20.48
C ASP A 75 15.94 20.62 20.44
N LEU A 76 16.10 19.77 19.42
CA LEU A 76 15.26 18.60 19.19
C LEU A 76 15.78 17.37 19.94
N ALA A 77 17.08 17.08 19.85
CA ALA A 77 17.70 15.89 20.43
C ALA A 77 19.22 16.03 20.61
N ASP A 78 19.77 15.32 21.59
CA ASP A 78 21.22 15.22 21.80
C ASP A 78 21.84 14.20 20.84
N LYS A 79 21.13 13.10 20.60
CA LYS A 79 21.56 12.00 19.72
C LYS A 79 20.44 11.51 18.83
N ALA A 80 20.80 10.91 17.70
CA ALA A 80 19.85 10.27 16.80
C ALA A 80 20.40 8.97 16.22
N GLN A 81 19.51 8.04 15.91
CA GLN A 81 19.84 6.74 15.33
C GLN A 81 18.87 6.43 14.19
N VAL A 82 19.39 5.90 13.08
CA VAL A 82 18.57 5.39 11.97
C VAL A 82 18.72 3.88 11.89
N ILE A 83 17.59 3.17 11.87
CA ILE A 83 17.54 1.71 11.77
C ILE A 83 16.80 1.35 10.48
N PHE A 84 17.45 0.61 9.59
CA PHE A 84 16.78 0.03 8.42
C PHE A 84 16.33 -1.39 8.76
N THR A 85 15.01 -1.59 8.85
CA THR A 85 14.43 -2.92 9.08
C THR A 85 14.46 -3.72 7.78
N ASP A 86 14.13 -3.09 6.65
CA ASP A 86 14.21 -3.67 5.31
C ASP A 86 14.36 -2.58 4.22
N SER A 87 13.97 -2.87 2.97
CA SER A 87 14.02 -1.91 1.86
C SER A 87 12.78 -1.01 1.73
N ILE A 88 11.73 -1.28 2.50
CA ILE A 88 10.45 -0.56 2.51
C ILE A 88 10.15 0.10 3.85
N GLN A 89 10.95 -0.14 4.88
CA GLN A 89 10.80 0.43 6.21
C GLN A 89 12.14 0.84 6.83
N PHE A 90 12.20 2.07 7.34
CA PHE A 90 13.25 2.52 8.24
C PHE A 90 12.70 3.38 9.36
N GLU A 91 13.44 3.48 10.44
CA GLU A 91 13.04 4.16 11.67
C GLU A 91 14.12 5.16 12.10
N ILE A 92 13.69 6.30 12.63
CA ILE A 92 14.55 7.31 13.25
C ILE A 92 14.17 7.44 14.71
N HIS A 93 15.16 7.25 15.58
CA HIS A 93 15.04 7.47 17.01
C HIS A 93 15.83 8.72 17.41
N PHE A 94 15.16 9.66 18.07
CA PHE A 94 15.78 10.84 18.65
C PHE A 94 15.85 10.69 20.17
N TYR A 95 17.01 10.99 20.75
CA TYR A 95 17.28 10.85 22.17
C TYR A 95 17.57 12.21 22.80
N LYS A 96 16.92 12.51 23.93
CA LYS A 96 17.17 13.70 24.74
C LYS A 96 17.39 13.27 26.18
N LYS A 97 18.52 13.67 26.79
CA LYS A 97 18.94 13.23 28.14
C LYS A 97 18.99 11.70 28.33
N GLY A 98 19.18 10.94 27.25
CA GLY A 98 19.28 9.48 27.27
C GLY A 98 17.96 8.72 27.11
N GLU A 99 16.82 9.41 27.00
CA GLU A 99 15.51 8.81 26.72
C GLU A 99 15.05 9.13 25.29
N VAL A 100 14.22 8.26 24.69
CA VAL A 100 13.65 8.49 23.36
C VAL A 100 12.62 9.62 23.44
N SER A 101 12.92 10.75 22.83
CA SER A 101 12.02 11.91 22.79
C SER A 101 11.04 11.85 21.62
N LEU A 102 11.48 11.32 20.50
CA LEU A 102 10.70 11.21 19.27
C LEU A 102 11.12 9.96 18.49
N HIS A 103 10.14 9.17 18.09
CA HIS A 103 10.29 8.00 17.25
C HIS A 103 9.53 8.22 15.94
N ILE A 104 10.22 8.10 14.81
CA ILE A 104 9.63 8.29 13.48
C ILE A 104 9.81 7.01 12.67
N VAL A 105 8.72 6.45 12.17
CA VAL A 105 8.71 5.28 11.30
C VAL A 105 8.35 5.70 9.89
N HIS A 106 9.20 5.36 8.92
CA HIS A 106 8.98 5.56 7.49
C HIS A 106 8.68 4.23 6.83
N GLU A 107 7.53 4.14 6.17
CA GLU A 107 7.05 2.90 5.55
C GLU A 107 6.57 3.19 4.11
N ILE A 108 7.11 2.48 3.12
CA ILE A 108 6.58 2.47 1.75
C ILE A 108 5.46 1.44 1.67
N LEU A 109 4.24 1.93 1.48
CA LEU A 109 3.05 1.11 1.33
C LEU A 109 3.02 0.40 -0.05
N PRO A 110 2.27 -0.71 -0.20
CA PRO A 110 2.18 -1.46 -1.47
C PRO A 110 1.68 -0.64 -2.67
N ASN A 111 0.98 0.48 -2.41
CA ASN A 111 0.50 1.41 -3.43
C ASN A 111 1.56 2.47 -3.83
N GLY A 112 2.77 2.41 -3.28
CA GLY A 112 3.87 3.33 -3.55
C GLY A 112 3.84 4.64 -2.75
N TYR A 113 2.91 4.79 -1.80
CA TYR A 113 2.88 5.93 -0.90
C TYR A 113 3.86 5.77 0.25
N LEU A 114 4.44 6.88 0.68
CA LEU A 114 5.21 6.95 1.92
C LEU A 114 4.24 7.27 3.07
N LYS A 115 4.21 6.39 4.06
CA LYS A 115 3.58 6.64 5.34
C LYS A 115 4.66 6.99 6.36
N ILE A 116 4.46 8.09 7.07
CA ILE A 116 5.31 8.52 8.18
C ILE A 116 4.46 8.46 9.44
N THR A 117 4.92 7.71 10.44
CA THR A 117 4.28 7.66 11.76
C THR A 117 5.23 8.25 12.78
N GLN A 118 4.81 9.34 13.43
CA GLN A 118 5.58 10.04 14.45
C GLN A 118 4.96 9.76 15.81
N GLN A 119 5.78 9.31 16.75
CA GLN A 119 5.39 9.00 18.12
C GLN A 119 6.29 9.78 19.08
N GLY A 120 5.68 10.53 19.98
CA GLY A 120 6.42 11.32 20.95
C GLY A 120 5.57 11.66 22.17
N PHE A 121 6.07 12.57 23.00
CA PHE A 121 5.38 13.06 24.19
C PHE A 121 5.02 14.53 24.04
N LYS A 122 3.81 14.91 24.46
CA LYS A 122 3.37 16.30 24.55
C LYS A 122 4.01 16.98 25.77
N GLU A 123 3.85 18.31 25.89
CA GLU A 123 4.35 19.08 27.04
C GLU A 123 3.76 18.62 28.38
N ASP A 124 2.57 18.01 28.36
CA ASP A 124 1.89 17.44 29.54
C ASP A 124 2.36 16.01 29.89
N GLY A 125 3.30 15.44 29.12
CA GLY A 125 3.81 14.09 29.30
C GLY A 125 2.94 12.97 28.68
N THR A 126 1.81 13.30 28.06
CA THR A 126 1.00 12.30 27.35
C THR A 126 1.64 11.91 26.02
N SER A 127 1.59 10.62 25.66
CA SER A 127 2.06 10.14 24.36
C SER A 127 1.09 10.56 23.25
N TYR A 128 1.62 10.88 22.08
CA TYR A 128 0.82 11.12 20.87
C TYR A 128 1.37 10.32 19.70
N THR A 129 0.48 10.00 18.75
CA THR A 129 0.81 9.40 17.46
C THR A 129 0.22 10.24 16.34
N ASN A 130 1.09 10.77 15.47
CA ASN A 130 0.69 11.43 14.23
C ASN A 130 1.02 10.52 13.04
N THR A 131 0.09 10.36 12.11
CA THR A 131 0.27 9.58 10.89
C THR A 131 0.06 10.45 9.67
N GLU A 132 1.05 10.48 8.80
CA GLU A 132 1.12 11.31 7.61
C GLU A 132 1.27 10.41 6.38
N ILE A 133 0.51 10.69 5.32
CA ILE A 133 0.58 9.93 4.07
C ILE A 133 1.04 10.87 2.96
N TYR A 134 2.03 10.43 2.20
CA TYR A 134 2.62 11.18 1.10
C TYR A 134 2.64 10.36 -0.18
N HIS A 135 2.54 11.04 -1.31
CA HIS A 135 2.77 10.44 -2.62
C HIS A 135 4.09 10.91 -3.20
N LYS A 136 4.79 10.02 -3.91
CA LYS A 136 6.08 10.33 -4.53
C LYS A 136 5.90 11.41 -5.59
N GLN A 137 6.68 12.48 -5.48
CA GLN A 137 6.78 13.51 -6.49
C GLN A 137 8.05 13.24 -7.30
N LEU A 138 7.89 12.93 -8.58
CA LEU A 138 9.02 12.80 -9.50
C LEU A 138 9.56 14.21 -9.73
N SER A 139 10.78 14.44 -9.25
CA SER A 139 11.38 15.76 -9.09
C SER A 139 11.24 16.67 -10.32
N VAL A 140 10.58 17.82 -10.14
CA VAL A 140 10.90 19.04 -10.88
C VAL A 140 11.08 20.13 -9.84
N LEU A 141 12.29 20.62 -9.67
CA LEU A 141 12.51 21.94 -9.07
C LEU A 141 13.00 22.87 -10.19
N PRO A 142 12.48 24.11 -10.24
CA PRO A 142 12.97 25.12 -9.31
C PRO A 142 11.85 26.04 -8.79
N TYR A 143 11.50 25.92 -7.51
CA TYR A 143 10.93 27.05 -6.78
C TYR A 143 11.72 27.27 -5.48
N ALA A 144 12.23 28.48 -5.31
CA ALA A 144 12.68 28.97 -4.02
C ALA A 144 11.44 29.38 -3.22
N ALA A 145 11.12 28.62 -2.17
CA ALA A 145 10.10 29.02 -1.20
C ALA A 145 10.71 30.02 -0.22
N SER A 146 10.80 31.30 -0.61
CA SER A 146 11.05 32.41 0.31
C SER A 146 10.47 33.70 -0.25
N VAL A 147 9.70 34.41 0.57
CA VAL A 147 8.91 35.61 0.23
C VAL A 147 9.79 36.85 -0.04
N ALA A 148 11.12 36.72 -0.05
CA ALA A 148 12.05 37.80 -0.40
C ALA A 148 12.80 37.62 -1.75
N GLY A 149 12.47 36.59 -2.54
CA GLY A 149 13.11 36.33 -3.84
C GLY A 149 12.44 37.08 -5.00
N ALA A 150 13.25 37.70 -5.86
CA ALA A 150 12.81 38.47 -7.03
C ALA A 150 11.74 37.77 -7.89
N VAL A 151 10.85 38.55 -8.51
CA VAL A 151 9.81 38.06 -9.45
C VAL A 151 10.49 37.36 -10.63
N ILE A 152 10.46 36.02 -10.65
CA ILE A 152 10.95 35.22 -11.77
C ILE A 152 9.85 35.18 -12.85
N LYS A 153 10.12 35.78 -14.01
CA LYS A 153 9.27 35.62 -15.20
C LYS A 153 9.41 34.18 -15.71
N ALA A 154 8.29 33.50 -15.97
CA ALA A 154 8.29 32.16 -16.54
C ALA A 154 9.07 32.14 -17.87
N ASN A 155 10.11 31.32 -17.95
CA ASN A 155 10.86 31.09 -19.18
C ASN A 155 10.25 29.91 -19.96
N GLU A 156 10.40 29.89 -21.29
CA GLU A 156 9.82 28.85 -22.16
C GLU A 156 10.32 27.44 -21.80
N GLU A 157 11.57 27.33 -21.33
CA GLU A 157 12.20 26.07 -20.92
C GLU A 157 11.51 25.42 -19.71
N GLY A 158 11.05 26.22 -18.73
CA GLY A 158 10.33 25.71 -17.56
C GLY A 158 8.95 25.15 -17.92
N ILE A 159 8.26 25.80 -18.86
CA ILE A 159 6.95 25.35 -19.37
C ILE A 159 7.10 24.02 -20.12
N ILE A 160 8.16 23.86 -20.91
CA ILE A 160 8.45 22.62 -21.66
C ILE A 160 8.71 21.47 -20.69
N LYS A 161 9.57 21.67 -19.67
CA LYS A 161 9.87 20.65 -18.66
C LYS A 161 8.63 20.25 -17.84
N HIS A 162 7.79 21.21 -17.48
CA HIS A 162 6.55 20.93 -16.77
C HIS A 162 5.57 20.09 -17.61
N LYS A 163 5.36 20.45 -18.88
CA LYS A 163 4.51 19.65 -19.79
C LYS A 163 5.03 18.23 -19.99
N ALA A 164 6.35 18.07 -20.13
CA ALA A 164 6.97 16.75 -20.27
C ALA A 164 6.77 15.89 -19.01
N LEU A 165 6.89 16.49 -17.82
CA LEU A 165 6.63 15.79 -16.55
C LEU A 165 5.17 15.38 -16.42
N THR A 166 4.23 16.30 -16.65
CA THR A 166 2.79 15.99 -16.57
C THR A 166 2.42 14.85 -17.51
N ALA A 167 2.95 14.85 -18.73
CA ALA A 167 2.74 13.74 -19.67
C ALA A 167 3.34 12.42 -19.16
N MET A 168 4.52 12.45 -18.55
CA MET A 168 5.16 11.26 -17.97
C MET A 168 4.39 10.73 -16.74
N GLU A 169 3.86 11.61 -15.89
CA GLU A 169 3.04 11.25 -14.74
C GLU A 169 1.71 10.63 -15.18
N GLU A 170 1.03 11.23 -16.17
CA GLU A 170 -0.17 10.66 -16.79
C GLU A 170 0.11 9.27 -17.36
N GLN A 171 1.22 9.12 -18.10
CA GLN A 171 1.64 7.82 -18.64
C GLN A 171 1.90 6.78 -17.54
N THR A 172 2.60 7.17 -16.48
CA THR A 172 2.90 6.28 -15.34
C THR A 172 1.62 5.85 -14.63
N ASN A 173 0.70 6.78 -14.40
CA ASN A 173 -0.61 6.49 -13.81
C ASN A 173 -1.43 5.53 -14.68
N MET A 174 -1.41 5.71 -16.00
CA MET A 174 -2.04 4.77 -16.93
C MET A 174 -1.44 3.37 -16.82
N GLN A 175 -0.11 3.24 -16.73
CA GLN A 175 0.57 1.94 -16.57
C GLN A 175 0.23 1.27 -15.23
N LEU A 176 0.23 2.03 -14.13
CA LEU A 176 -0.16 1.52 -12.81
C LEU A 176 -1.62 1.05 -12.80
N GLN A 177 -2.52 1.79 -13.46
CA GLN A 177 -3.91 1.39 -13.60
C GLN A 177 -4.05 0.07 -14.38
N GLN A 178 -3.27 -0.12 -15.45
CA GLN A 178 -3.24 -1.39 -16.21
C GLN A 178 -2.76 -2.56 -15.34
N ILE A 179 -1.69 -2.36 -14.55
CA ILE A 179 -1.18 -3.38 -13.63
C ILE A 179 -2.25 -3.75 -12.59
N ARG A 180 -2.96 -2.76 -12.03
CA ARG A 180 -4.05 -3.02 -11.08
C ARG A 180 -5.14 -3.90 -11.69
N GLN A 181 -5.57 -3.60 -12.91
CA GLN A 181 -6.55 -4.40 -13.63
C GLN A 181 -6.08 -5.84 -13.86
N GLN A 182 -4.79 -6.03 -14.16
CA GLN A 182 -4.21 -7.38 -14.30
C GLN A 182 -4.21 -8.14 -12.97
N ILE A 183 -3.88 -7.49 -11.85
CA ILE A 183 -3.92 -8.11 -10.52
C ILE A 183 -5.36 -8.49 -10.15
N GLU A 184 -6.33 -7.61 -10.38
CA GLU A 184 -7.75 -7.91 -10.14
C GLU A 184 -8.22 -9.10 -10.98
N LEU A 185 -7.82 -9.18 -12.25
CA LEU A 185 -8.10 -10.34 -13.11
C LEU A 185 -7.46 -11.63 -12.55
N LEU A 186 -6.18 -11.57 -12.15
CA LEU A 186 -5.49 -12.71 -11.56
C LEU A 186 -6.16 -13.19 -10.26
N ALA A 187 -6.62 -12.26 -9.42
CA ALA A 187 -7.35 -12.58 -8.20
C ALA A 187 -8.69 -13.29 -8.50
N LEU A 188 -9.44 -12.81 -9.50
CA LEU A 188 -10.67 -13.46 -9.96
C LEU A 188 -10.40 -14.87 -10.49
N GLN A 189 -9.36 -15.03 -11.33
CA GLN A 189 -8.94 -16.34 -11.84
C GLN A 189 -8.55 -17.31 -10.72
N ALA A 190 -7.80 -16.84 -9.71
CA ALA A 190 -7.43 -17.65 -8.55
C ALA A 190 -8.67 -18.10 -7.75
N GLN A 191 -9.65 -17.22 -7.54
CA GLN A 191 -10.92 -17.57 -6.88
C GLN A 191 -11.70 -18.62 -7.68
N GLU A 192 -11.76 -18.51 -9.00
CA GLU A 192 -12.43 -19.48 -9.86
C GLU A 192 -11.76 -20.86 -9.80
N ILE A 193 -10.42 -20.90 -9.83
CA ILE A 193 -9.64 -22.14 -9.65
C ILE A 193 -9.93 -22.77 -8.29
N GLN A 194 -9.97 -21.98 -7.22
CA GLN A 194 -10.26 -22.47 -5.88
C GLN A 194 -11.68 -23.05 -5.77
N LYS A 195 -12.69 -22.37 -6.32
CA LYS A 195 -14.07 -22.89 -6.39
C LYS A 195 -14.15 -24.21 -7.17
N ARG A 196 -13.47 -24.29 -8.33
CA ARG A 196 -13.42 -25.51 -9.14
C ARG A 196 -12.78 -26.67 -8.37
N LYS A 197 -11.74 -26.40 -7.60
CA LYS A 197 -11.09 -27.38 -6.72
C LYS A 197 -12.04 -27.86 -5.62
N GLU A 198 -12.71 -26.95 -4.92
CA GLU A 198 -13.69 -27.27 -3.86
C GLU A 198 -14.84 -28.13 -4.39
N LEU A 199 -15.43 -27.72 -5.52
CA LEU A 199 -16.48 -28.50 -6.19
C LEU A 199 -15.98 -29.90 -6.59
N SER A 200 -14.77 -29.98 -7.13
CA SER A 200 -14.18 -31.27 -7.54
C SER A 200 -13.95 -32.18 -6.33
N MET A 201 -13.50 -31.65 -5.19
CA MET A 201 -13.37 -32.41 -3.94
C MET A 201 -14.74 -32.90 -3.44
N MET A 202 -15.74 -32.03 -3.46
CA MET A 202 -17.11 -32.39 -3.05
C MET A 202 -17.70 -33.52 -3.92
N ILE A 203 -17.46 -33.49 -5.23
CA ILE A 203 -17.91 -34.54 -6.16
C ILE A 203 -17.11 -35.84 -5.95
N TYR A 204 -15.81 -35.75 -5.63
CA TYR A 204 -14.98 -36.92 -5.36
C TYR A 204 -15.40 -37.63 -4.05
N GLU A 205 -15.78 -36.87 -3.04
CA GLU A 205 -16.31 -37.38 -1.77
C GLU A 205 -17.76 -37.84 -1.88
N ALA A 206 -18.51 -37.35 -2.88
CA ALA A 206 -19.89 -37.74 -3.10
C ALA A 206 -20.01 -39.22 -3.47
N LYS A 207 -21.10 -39.84 -3.02
CA LYS A 207 -21.42 -41.22 -3.42
C LYS A 207 -21.79 -41.23 -4.91
N LEU A 208 -21.09 -42.05 -5.69
CA LEU A 208 -21.34 -42.26 -7.12
C LEU A 208 -22.06 -43.60 -7.33
N SER A 209 -23.20 -43.58 -8.01
CA SER A 209 -23.94 -44.80 -8.42
C SER A 209 -23.70 -45.21 -9.87
N PHE A 210 -22.91 -44.43 -10.61
CA PHE A 210 -22.60 -44.65 -12.02
C PHE A 210 -21.18 -44.16 -12.33
N LYS A 211 -20.65 -44.56 -13.50
CA LYS A 211 -19.40 -44.01 -14.04
C LYS A 211 -19.70 -42.72 -14.81
N PRO A 212 -19.16 -41.56 -14.41
CA PRO A 212 -19.40 -40.32 -15.14
C PRO A 212 -18.66 -40.32 -16.48
N ASN A 213 -19.30 -39.76 -17.50
CA ASN A 213 -18.82 -39.68 -18.86
C ASN A 213 -18.51 -38.22 -19.21
N ILE A 214 -17.41 -38.02 -19.94
CA ILE A 214 -16.97 -36.71 -20.41
C ILE A 214 -18.07 -36.08 -21.27
N GLY A 215 -18.33 -34.79 -21.04
CA GLY A 215 -19.28 -33.98 -21.79
C GLY A 215 -20.74 -34.09 -21.32
N GLN A 216 -21.04 -34.96 -20.35
CA GLN A 216 -22.38 -35.09 -19.78
C GLN A 216 -22.59 -34.17 -18.58
N THR A 217 -23.84 -33.73 -18.42
CA THR A 217 -24.30 -32.91 -17.29
C THR A 217 -24.86 -33.80 -16.20
N TYR A 218 -24.52 -33.45 -14.97
CA TYR A 218 -24.92 -34.12 -13.74
C TYR A 218 -25.37 -33.08 -12.72
N TYR A 219 -26.01 -33.53 -11.65
CA TYR A 219 -26.58 -32.68 -10.63
C TYR A 219 -26.13 -33.16 -9.26
N LEU A 220 -25.49 -32.27 -8.51
CA LEU A 220 -24.97 -32.54 -7.18
C LEU A 220 -26.02 -32.16 -6.13
N TYR A 221 -26.32 -33.12 -5.24
CA TYR A 221 -27.31 -32.96 -4.18
C TYR A 221 -26.72 -33.25 -2.81
N GLU A 222 -27.29 -32.59 -1.80
CA GLU A 222 -27.08 -32.89 -0.39
C GLU A 222 -28.22 -33.76 0.12
N ARG A 223 -27.88 -34.88 0.75
CA ARG A 223 -28.82 -35.78 1.40
C ARG A 223 -29.11 -35.30 2.82
N LYS A 224 -30.21 -35.80 3.41
CA LYS A 224 -30.61 -35.47 4.79
C LYS A 224 -29.61 -35.91 5.87
N ASP A 225 -28.69 -36.81 5.53
CA ASP A 225 -27.60 -37.28 6.39
C ASP A 225 -26.32 -36.42 6.27
N GLY A 226 -26.35 -35.35 5.46
CA GLY A 226 -25.20 -34.48 5.19
C GLY A 226 -24.26 -35.00 4.11
N SER A 227 -24.50 -36.19 3.54
CA SER A 227 -23.65 -36.74 2.48
C SER A 227 -24.01 -36.18 1.11
N HIS A 228 -23.01 -36.07 0.24
CA HIS A 228 -23.21 -35.62 -1.13
C HIS A 228 -23.48 -36.80 -2.08
N LEU A 229 -24.35 -36.57 -3.07
CA LEU A 229 -24.66 -37.53 -4.13
C LEU A 229 -24.64 -36.84 -5.48
N LEU A 230 -23.95 -37.44 -6.45
CA LEU A 230 -24.03 -37.06 -7.85
C LEU A 230 -25.15 -37.85 -8.54
N SER A 231 -26.07 -37.16 -9.24
CA SER A 231 -27.20 -37.76 -9.94
C SER A 231 -27.27 -37.31 -11.40
N LEU A 232 -27.85 -38.13 -12.25
CA LEU A 232 -28.19 -37.80 -13.65
C LEU A 232 -29.49 -36.99 -13.77
N VAL A 233 -30.33 -37.00 -12.72
CA VAL A 233 -31.68 -36.44 -12.73
C VAL A 233 -31.67 -35.00 -12.21
N SER A 234 -32.23 -34.09 -12.99
CA SER A 234 -32.30 -32.65 -12.68
C SER A 234 -33.30 -32.33 -11.57
N PRO A 235 -33.17 -31.17 -10.89
CA PRO A 235 -34.08 -30.81 -9.81
C PRO A 235 -35.54 -30.69 -10.28
N LYS A 236 -35.74 -30.32 -11.55
CA LYS A 236 -37.05 -30.21 -12.18
C LYS A 236 -37.73 -31.56 -12.38
N GLU A 237 -36.94 -32.61 -12.65
CA GLU A 237 -37.44 -33.97 -12.87
C GLU A 237 -37.80 -34.69 -11.57
N TRP A 238 -37.19 -34.32 -10.44
CA TRP A 238 -37.55 -34.87 -9.13
C TRP A 238 -38.90 -34.38 -8.58
N GLY A 239 -39.38 -33.22 -9.06
CA GLY A 239 -40.59 -32.58 -8.53
C GLY A 239 -40.43 -32.08 -7.08
N ALA A 240 -41.55 -31.67 -6.45
CA ALA A 240 -41.55 -31.00 -5.16
C ALA A 240 -41.18 -31.88 -3.94
N SER A 241 -41.11 -33.20 -4.10
CA SER A 241 -40.80 -34.17 -3.04
C SER A 241 -39.60 -35.06 -3.38
N GLY A 242 -38.56 -34.45 -3.95
CA GLY A 242 -37.29 -35.14 -4.15
C GLY A 242 -36.72 -35.71 -2.83
N PRO A 243 -35.93 -36.80 -2.88
CA PRO A 243 -35.38 -37.45 -1.69
C PRO A 243 -34.24 -36.65 -1.02
N PHE A 244 -33.84 -35.52 -1.59
CA PHE A 244 -32.68 -34.73 -1.21
C PHE A 244 -33.08 -33.51 -0.37
N GLN A 245 -32.18 -33.10 0.53
CA GLN A 245 -32.38 -31.94 1.37
C GLN A 245 -32.19 -30.64 0.58
N ARG A 246 -31.14 -30.60 -0.25
CA ARG A 246 -30.78 -29.40 -1.00
C ARG A 246 -30.13 -29.75 -2.34
N PHE A 247 -30.46 -28.96 -3.36
CA PHE A 247 -29.71 -28.93 -4.62
C PHE A 247 -28.51 -27.99 -4.47
N ILE A 248 -27.31 -28.48 -4.82
CA ILE A 248 -26.07 -27.72 -4.71
C ILE A 248 -25.77 -27.03 -6.04
N ALA A 249 -25.50 -27.82 -7.08
CA ALA A 249 -25.05 -27.31 -8.37
C ALA A 249 -25.31 -28.30 -9.52
N GLY A 250 -25.50 -27.75 -10.72
CA GLY A 250 -25.43 -28.52 -11.97
C GLY A 250 -23.97 -28.54 -12.42
N VAL A 251 -23.44 -29.71 -12.76
CA VAL A 251 -22.01 -29.88 -13.05
C VAL A 251 -21.80 -30.67 -14.32
N LYS A 252 -20.76 -30.32 -15.08
CA LYS A 252 -20.38 -31.01 -16.31
C LYS A 252 -18.96 -31.53 -16.18
N LEU A 253 -18.76 -32.80 -16.55
CA LEU A 253 -17.42 -33.39 -16.62
C LEU A 253 -16.73 -32.95 -17.92
N LEU A 254 -15.60 -32.28 -17.82
CA LEU A 254 -14.80 -31.84 -18.96
C LEU A 254 -13.82 -32.91 -19.44
N ALA A 255 -13.18 -32.68 -20.59
CA ALA A 255 -12.23 -33.63 -21.20
C ALA A 255 -10.94 -33.84 -20.38
N ASP A 256 -10.55 -32.84 -19.60
CA ASP A 256 -9.42 -32.89 -18.66
C ASP A 256 -9.78 -33.58 -17.32
N HIS A 257 -10.92 -34.27 -17.24
CA HIS A 257 -11.44 -34.96 -16.05
C HIS A 257 -11.76 -34.04 -14.86
N THR A 258 -11.91 -32.75 -15.11
CA THR A 258 -12.35 -31.79 -14.11
C THR A 258 -13.85 -31.53 -14.19
N TRP A 259 -14.39 -30.99 -13.11
CA TRP A 259 -15.79 -30.59 -13.03
C TRP A 259 -15.94 -29.08 -13.22
N MET A 260 -16.97 -28.70 -13.96
CA MET A 260 -17.37 -27.31 -14.17
C MET A 260 -18.81 -27.13 -13.72
N GLU A 261 -19.09 -26.10 -12.94
CA GLU A 261 -20.44 -25.69 -12.58
C GLU A 261 -21.14 -25.01 -13.78
N LEU A 262 -22.43 -25.29 -13.97
CA LEU A 262 -23.26 -24.78 -15.06
C LEU A 262 -24.13 -23.59 -14.64
#